data_AF-A0A5Q5BPQ4-F1
#
_entry.id   AF-A0A5Q5BPQ4-F1
#
_cell.length_a   1.000
_cell.length_b   1.000
_cell.length_c   1.000
_cell.angle_alpha   90.00
_cell.angle_beta   90.00
_cell.angle_gamma   90.00
#
_symmetry.space_group_name_H-M   'P 1'
#
loop_
_entity.id
_entity.type
_entity.pdbx_description
1 polymer ?
#
loop_
_entity_poly.entity_id
_entity_poly.type
_entity_poly.pdbx_seq_one_letter_code
_entity_poly.pdbx_strand_id
1 'polypeptide(L)'
;MVATAPTTSPRRGHDETVRMRNADLLRPLPTAVALEDPETTRLGAVGKTVRLPSIVIGNVTNTVRQRYADLNSVTDVPPSRWQIARILLVLLLASMPILGISVDVFGLVPQSITSVVIIALTAVLGAIVVFAPHRTDMIVGRGLVAGMVACIVYDAARLFAVHVLGLMEDFIPVMGSWVTGEPDTTGSAAVGYVWRYIGDGGGLGVAFFVVAFALGIDRWSKVKAVSAAVAFAVFPTWAGLIATVALAPRGEQMMFPLTPATVTITLVGHLIFGFVLGLAFLKAPRGGAGSEWPWPPLPQTLTRRRRTV
;
A
#
# COMPACT_ATOMS: atom_id res chain seq x y z
N MET A 1 5.75 -75.58 -15.23
CA MET A 1 4.29 -75.52 -15.39
C MET A 1 3.65 -75.30 -14.02
N VAL A 2 3.27 -74.08 -13.67
CA VAL A 2 2.10 -73.76 -12.82
C VAL A 2 1.70 -72.33 -13.20
N ALA A 3 0.44 -72.15 -13.53
CA ALA A 3 -0.15 -70.98 -14.17
C ALA A 3 -0.38 -69.82 -13.19
N THR A 4 -0.10 -68.59 -13.64
CA THR A 4 -0.55 -67.35 -13.00
C THR A 4 -1.84 -66.87 -13.66
N ALA A 5 -2.87 -66.66 -12.85
CA ALA A 5 -4.16 -66.13 -13.26
C ALA A 5 -4.09 -64.60 -13.46
N PRO A 6 -4.84 -64.02 -14.42
CA PRO A 6 -4.93 -62.57 -14.59
C PRO A 6 -6.12 -62.02 -13.79
N THR A 7 -5.86 -61.07 -12.89
CA THR A 7 -6.90 -60.27 -12.24
C THR A 7 -7.26 -59.06 -13.09
N THR A 8 -8.50 -59.09 -13.56
CA THR A 8 -9.24 -58.01 -14.21
C THR A 8 -9.41 -56.81 -13.26
N SER A 9 -9.06 -55.62 -13.73
CA SER A 9 -9.33 -54.35 -13.03
C SER A 9 -10.57 -53.69 -13.65
N PRO A 10 -11.57 -53.27 -12.86
CA PRO A 10 -12.76 -52.62 -13.38
C PRO A 10 -12.50 -51.15 -13.70
N ARG A 11 -12.90 -50.78 -14.92
CA ARG A 11 -13.05 -49.45 -15.48
C ARG A 11 -13.87 -48.56 -14.52
N ARG A 12 -13.26 -47.53 -13.94
CA ARG A 12 -13.95 -46.55 -13.09
C ARG A 12 -14.56 -45.45 -13.96
N GLY A 13 -15.86 -45.22 -13.74
CA GLY A 13 -16.73 -44.36 -14.51
C GLY A 13 -16.32 -42.89 -14.50
N HIS A 14 -16.73 -42.24 -15.59
CA HIS A 14 -16.64 -40.81 -15.85
C HIS A 14 -17.73 -40.10 -15.02
N ASP A 15 -17.35 -39.38 -13.96
CA ASP A 15 -18.26 -38.47 -13.26
C ASP A 15 -18.29 -37.12 -14.00
N GLU A 16 -19.19 -37.02 -14.97
CA GLU A 16 -19.54 -35.78 -15.66
C GLU A 16 -20.48 -34.96 -14.76
N THR A 17 -19.93 -33.96 -14.07
CA THR A 17 -20.74 -33.02 -13.29
C THR A 17 -21.31 -31.94 -14.23
N VAL A 18 -22.49 -32.22 -14.77
CA VAL A 18 -23.30 -31.27 -15.54
C VAL A 18 -23.78 -30.16 -14.60
N ARG A 19 -23.16 -28.98 -14.70
CA ARG A 19 -23.58 -27.77 -14.00
C ARG A 19 -24.79 -27.18 -14.71
N MET A 20 -26.00 -27.50 -14.24
CA MET A 20 -27.23 -26.85 -14.69
C MET A 20 -27.15 -25.33 -14.42
N ARG A 21 -27.12 -24.54 -15.50
CA ARG A 21 -27.38 -23.10 -15.48
C ARG A 21 -28.89 -22.91 -15.36
N ASN A 22 -29.38 -22.60 -14.17
CA ASN A 22 -30.73 -22.05 -14.01
C ASN A 22 -30.74 -20.62 -14.58
N ALA A 23 -31.32 -20.47 -15.77
CA ALA A 23 -31.48 -19.20 -16.47
C ALA A 23 -32.82 -18.50 -16.16
N ASP A 24 -33.63 -19.01 -15.23
CA ASP A 24 -35.03 -18.60 -15.05
C ASP A 24 -35.34 -17.87 -13.73
N LEU A 25 -34.42 -17.05 -13.21
CA LEU A 25 -34.69 -16.15 -12.08
C LEU A 25 -34.46 -14.67 -12.41
N LEU A 26 -34.84 -14.25 -13.62
CA LEU A 26 -35.05 -12.84 -13.95
C LEU A 26 -36.52 -12.51 -13.78
N ARG A 27 -36.92 -12.23 -12.55
CA ARG A 27 -38.21 -11.59 -12.25
C ARG A 27 -38.11 -10.11 -12.66
N PRO A 28 -39.01 -9.57 -13.50
CA PRO A 28 -39.00 -8.15 -13.81
C PRO A 28 -39.32 -7.33 -12.55
N LEU A 29 -38.52 -6.30 -12.30
CA LEU A 29 -38.71 -5.31 -11.23
C LEU A 29 -40.07 -4.62 -11.41
N PRO A 30 -40.90 -4.50 -10.35
CA PRO A 30 -42.16 -3.77 -10.43
C PRO A 30 -41.93 -2.28 -10.67
N THR A 31 -42.68 -1.75 -11.62
CA THR A 31 -42.82 -0.35 -12.00
C THR A 31 -43.31 0.50 -10.82
N ALA A 32 -42.64 1.63 -10.61
CA ALA A 32 -43.07 2.84 -9.88
C ALA A 32 -43.85 2.64 -8.56
N VAL A 33 -43.13 2.68 -7.43
CA VAL A 33 -43.72 3.06 -6.14
C VAL A 33 -43.62 4.58 -6.02
N ALA A 34 -44.76 5.26 -5.99
CA ALA A 34 -44.82 6.66 -5.59
C ALA A 34 -44.42 6.76 -4.10
N LEU A 35 -43.35 7.49 -3.81
CA LEU A 35 -42.95 7.80 -2.44
C LEU A 35 -43.88 8.89 -1.90
N GLU A 36 -44.69 8.53 -0.92
CA GLU A 36 -45.43 9.49 -0.08
C GLU A 36 -44.43 10.40 0.66
N ASP A 37 -44.77 11.69 0.72
CA ASP A 37 -44.01 12.72 1.44
C ASP A 37 -43.86 12.37 2.93
N PRO A 38 -42.66 12.41 3.52
CA PRO A 38 -42.52 12.31 4.95
C PRO A 38 -42.88 13.65 5.59
N GLU A 39 -44.04 13.68 6.24
CA GLU A 39 -44.49 14.74 7.13
C GLU A 39 -43.44 14.95 8.25
N THR A 40 -42.79 16.12 8.25
CA THR A 40 -41.76 16.45 9.23
C THR A 40 -42.39 16.90 10.55
N THR A 41 -42.38 16.05 11.57
CA THR A 41 -42.58 16.48 12.96
C THR A 41 -41.31 17.14 13.47
N ARG A 42 -41.33 18.47 13.66
CA ARG A 42 -40.23 19.22 14.29
C ARG A 42 -40.23 18.96 15.80
N LEU A 43 -39.10 18.47 16.30
CA LEU A 43 -38.68 18.64 17.69
C LEU A 43 -37.23 19.15 17.69
N GLY A 44 -37.03 20.35 18.23
CA GLY A 44 -35.77 21.07 18.20
C GLY A 44 -34.80 20.66 19.30
N ALA A 45 -33.49 20.84 19.04
CA ALA A 45 -32.53 21.50 19.91
C ALA A 45 -31.11 21.46 19.29
N VAL A 46 -30.55 22.66 19.13
CA VAL A 46 -29.14 23.07 19.31
C VAL A 46 -28.03 22.02 19.13
N GLY A 47 -27.26 22.18 18.04
CA GLY A 47 -25.95 21.55 17.85
C GLY A 47 -25.60 21.47 16.37
N LYS A 48 -24.91 22.49 15.82
CA LYS A 48 -24.45 22.51 14.41
C LYS A 48 -23.35 21.46 14.21
N THR A 49 -23.75 20.22 14.02
CA THR A 49 -22.99 19.24 13.24
C THR A 49 -23.54 19.31 11.82
N VAL A 50 -22.73 19.77 10.87
CA VAL A 50 -23.06 19.69 9.44
C VAL A 50 -22.95 18.22 9.05
N ARG A 51 -24.02 17.45 9.28
CA ARG A 51 -24.18 16.14 8.66
C ARG A 51 -24.42 16.36 7.19
N LEU A 52 -23.38 16.14 6.38
CA LEU A 52 -23.54 16.04 4.94
C LEU A 52 -24.61 14.97 4.66
N PRO A 53 -25.63 15.26 3.82
CA PRO A 53 -26.66 14.28 3.50
C PRO A 53 -26.02 13.03 2.89
N SER A 54 -26.38 11.86 3.40
CA SER A 54 -25.89 10.54 2.96
C SER A 54 -26.02 10.32 1.45
N ILE A 55 -26.98 11.00 0.82
CA ILE A 55 -27.23 11.00 -0.63
C ILE A 55 -26.03 11.59 -1.41
N VAL A 56 -25.38 12.64 -0.89
CA VAL A 56 -24.24 13.29 -1.57
C VAL A 56 -23.00 12.39 -1.51
N ILE A 57 -22.75 11.75 -0.35
CA ILE A 57 -21.65 10.80 -0.19
C ILE A 57 -21.87 9.58 -1.10
N GLY A 58 -23.09 9.04 -1.14
CA GLY A 58 -23.45 7.91 -2.01
C GLY A 58 -23.21 8.20 -3.49
N ASN A 59 -23.64 9.36 -3.97
CA ASN A 59 -23.49 9.74 -5.39
C ASN A 59 -22.02 9.98 -5.78
N VAL A 60 -21.21 10.61 -4.93
CA VAL A 60 -19.78 10.82 -5.21
C VAL A 60 -19.03 9.49 -5.24
N THR A 61 -19.26 8.61 -4.26
CA THR A 61 -18.57 7.30 -4.21
C THR A 61 -18.95 6.42 -5.41
N ASN A 62 -20.22 6.44 -5.83
CA ASN A 62 -20.67 5.71 -7.01
C ASN A 62 -20.09 6.27 -8.31
N THR A 63 -19.97 7.60 -8.42
CA THR A 63 -19.36 8.25 -9.59
C THR A 63 -17.87 7.95 -9.71
N VAL A 64 -17.12 7.97 -8.60
CA VAL A 64 -15.70 7.60 -8.58
C VAL A 64 -15.54 6.12 -8.94
N ARG A 65 -16.35 5.24 -8.35
CA ARG A 65 -16.33 3.80 -8.65
C ARG A 65 -16.63 3.50 -10.11
N GLN A 66 -17.62 4.19 -10.70
CA GLN A 66 -17.96 4.07 -12.12
C GLN A 66 -16.79 4.53 -13.02
N ARG A 67 -16.17 5.69 -12.73
CA ARG A 67 -14.99 6.16 -13.49
C ARG A 67 -13.84 5.15 -13.51
N TYR A 68 -13.59 4.45 -12.40
CA TYR A 68 -12.56 3.39 -12.37
C TYR A 68 -13.03 2.08 -13.00
N ALA A 69 -14.33 1.77 -12.97
CA ALA A 69 -14.89 0.60 -13.64
C ALA A 69 -14.78 0.72 -15.17
N ASP A 70 -15.02 1.91 -15.73
CA ASP A 70 -14.91 2.18 -17.17
C ASP A 70 -13.46 2.10 -17.67
N LEU A 71 -12.49 2.36 -16.79
CA LEU A 71 -11.09 2.21 -17.13
C LEU A 71 -10.71 0.75 -17.40
N ASN A 72 -11.50 -0.28 -17.02
CA ASN A 72 -11.15 -1.70 -17.01
C ASN A 72 -10.98 -2.41 -18.37
N SER A 73 -11.19 -1.75 -19.51
CA SER A 73 -10.86 -2.33 -20.83
C SER A 73 -9.34 -2.53 -21.00
N VAL A 74 -8.87 -3.77 -20.88
CA VAL A 74 -7.45 -4.15 -21.00
C VAL A 74 -6.94 -3.74 -22.38
N THR A 75 -5.95 -2.85 -22.41
CA THR A 75 -5.25 -2.48 -23.64
C THR A 75 -3.79 -2.89 -23.51
N ASP A 76 -3.30 -3.75 -24.40
CA ASP A 76 -1.90 -4.22 -24.46
C ASP A 76 -0.91 -3.13 -24.93
N VAL A 77 -1.26 -1.86 -24.76
CA VAL A 77 -0.49 -0.72 -25.23
C VAL A 77 0.62 -0.43 -24.21
N PRO A 78 1.89 -0.24 -24.65
CA PRO A 78 2.96 0.14 -23.76
C PRO A 78 2.66 1.47 -23.05
N PRO A 79 3.22 1.71 -21.84
CA PRO A 79 3.02 2.95 -21.13
C PRO A 79 3.57 4.14 -21.94
N SER A 80 2.77 5.19 -22.05
CA SER A 80 3.20 6.50 -22.55
C SER A 80 4.25 7.14 -21.65
N ARG A 81 5.00 8.11 -22.18
CA ARG A 81 6.00 8.88 -21.40
C ARG A 81 5.39 9.54 -20.17
N TRP A 82 4.15 10.01 -20.26
CA TRP A 82 3.43 10.63 -19.14
C TRP A 82 3.04 9.63 -18.06
N GLN A 83 2.64 8.42 -18.43
CA GLN A 83 2.38 7.34 -17.47
C GLN A 83 3.66 6.89 -16.75
N ILE A 84 4.78 6.82 -17.48
CA ILE A 84 6.09 6.55 -16.87
C ILE A 84 6.46 7.67 -15.89
N ALA A 85 6.36 8.94 -16.33
CA ALA A 85 6.65 10.10 -15.48
C ALA A 85 5.78 10.10 -14.22
N ARG A 86 4.49 9.76 -14.32
CA ARG A 86 3.59 9.62 -13.17
C ARG A 86 4.07 8.54 -12.21
N ILE A 87 4.43 7.34 -12.70
CA ILE A 87 4.94 6.26 -11.83
C ILE A 87 6.25 6.66 -11.16
N LEU A 88 7.16 7.32 -11.88
CA LEU A 88 8.40 7.82 -11.31
C LEU A 88 8.15 8.89 -10.23
N LEU A 89 7.21 9.81 -10.46
CA LEU A 89 6.80 10.80 -9.45
C LEU A 89 6.22 10.11 -8.21
N VAL A 90 5.37 9.09 -8.39
CA VAL A 90 4.81 8.30 -7.29
C VAL A 90 5.92 7.62 -6.49
N LEU A 91 6.86 6.95 -7.16
CA LEU A 91 7.97 6.25 -6.48
C LEU A 91 8.93 7.23 -5.79
N LEU A 92 9.17 8.39 -6.39
CA LEU A 92 9.94 9.47 -5.78
C LEU A 92 9.25 9.94 -4.49
N LEU A 93 7.98 10.35 -4.58
CA LEU A 93 7.19 10.80 -3.42
C LEU A 93 7.07 9.73 -2.33
N ALA A 94 6.93 8.47 -2.72
CA ALA A 94 6.85 7.34 -1.79
C ALA A 94 8.16 7.05 -1.05
N SER A 95 9.31 7.40 -1.63
CA SER A 95 10.64 7.20 -1.02
C SER A 95 11.18 8.43 -0.32
N MET A 96 10.70 9.63 -0.66
CA MET A 96 11.20 10.88 -0.10
C MET A 96 11.07 11.00 1.44
N PRO A 97 9.97 10.58 2.11
CA PRO A 97 9.88 10.69 3.57
C PRO A 97 11.02 9.99 4.30
N ILE A 98 11.33 8.75 3.89
CA ILE A 98 12.38 7.95 4.53
C ILE A 98 13.79 8.37 4.08
N LEU A 99 13.97 8.76 2.81
CA LEU A 99 15.26 9.28 2.34
C LEU A 99 15.57 10.66 2.92
N GLY A 100 14.53 11.47 3.20
CA GLY A 100 14.65 12.78 3.84
C GLY A 100 15.29 12.69 5.22
N ILE A 101 14.94 11.65 5.99
CA ILE A 101 15.60 11.34 7.28
C ILE A 101 17.10 11.14 7.08
N SER A 102 17.50 10.27 6.13
CA SER A 102 18.92 10.04 5.87
C SER A 102 19.61 11.35 5.46
N VAL A 103 19.05 12.10 4.51
CA VAL A 103 19.61 13.37 4.02
C VAL A 103 19.82 14.39 5.16
N ASP A 104 18.88 14.49 6.11
CA ASP A 104 18.99 15.39 7.26
C ASP A 104 20.04 14.92 8.26
N VAL A 105 20.08 13.63 8.57
CA VAL A 105 21.08 13.05 9.50
C VAL A 105 22.50 13.19 8.94
N PHE A 106 22.67 13.11 7.61
CA PHE A 106 23.94 13.43 6.93
C PHE A 106 24.26 14.95 6.89
N GLY A 107 23.35 15.81 7.33
CA GLY A 107 23.52 17.26 7.38
C GLY A 107 23.47 17.93 6.00
N LEU A 108 22.89 17.26 4.99
CA LEU A 108 22.87 17.76 3.62
C LEU A 108 21.73 18.76 3.40
N VAL A 109 20.50 18.38 3.78
CA VAL A 109 19.31 19.23 3.67
C VAL A 109 18.40 18.98 4.88
N PRO A 110 17.98 20.03 5.61
CA PRO A 110 17.03 19.89 6.72
C PRO A 110 15.71 19.24 6.29
N GLN A 111 15.15 18.37 7.14
CA GLN A 111 13.89 17.70 6.84
C GLN A 111 12.69 18.66 6.74
N SER A 112 12.76 19.84 7.35
CA SER A 112 11.75 20.90 7.22
C SER A 112 11.66 21.46 5.80
N ILE A 113 12.78 21.51 5.06
CA ILE A 113 12.80 21.95 3.66
C ILE A 113 12.28 20.82 2.77
N THR A 114 12.75 19.59 2.98
CA THR A 114 12.31 18.44 2.18
C THR A 114 10.82 18.16 2.40
N SER A 115 10.29 18.36 3.61
CA SER A 115 8.87 18.16 3.92
C SER A 115 7.96 19.11 3.15
N VAL A 116 8.31 20.40 3.03
CA VAL A 116 7.56 21.38 2.22
C VAL A 116 7.52 20.95 0.75
N VAL A 117 8.65 20.51 0.20
CA VAL A 117 8.73 20.00 -1.18
C VAL A 117 7.85 18.76 -1.36
N ILE A 118 7.91 17.80 -0.42
CA ILE A 118 7.08 16.59 -0.44
C ILE A 118 5.59 16.95 -0.41
N ILE A 119 5.18 17.87 0.46
CA ILE A 119 3.78 18.31 0.57
C ILE A 119 3.32 18.95 -0.75
N ALA A 120 4.11 19.86 -1.32
CA ALA A 120 3.77 20.52 -2.57
C ALA A 120 3.66 19.52 -3.74
N LEU A 121 4.62 18.61 -3.88
CA LEU A 121 4.61 17.59 -4.93
C LEU A 121 3.46 16.57 -4.72
N THR A 122 3.13 16.25 -3.48
CA THR A 122 1.98 15.38 -3.14
C THR A 122 0.66 16.06 -3.50
N ALA A 123 0.53 17.37 -3.28
CA ALA A 123 -0.64 18.13 -3.70
C ALA A 123 -0.78 18.15 -5.24
N VAL A 124 0.33 18.31 -5.97
CA VAL A 124 0.36 18.22 -7.44
C VAL A 124 -0.07 16.82 -7.90
N LEU A 125 0.48 15.76 -7.31
CA LEU A 125 0.06 14.39 -7.61
C LEU A 125 -1.42 14.18 -7.31
N GLY A 126 -1.92 14.68 -6.17
CA GLY A 126 -3.33 14.63 -5.80
C GLY A 126 -4.22 15.30 -6.85
N ALA A 127 -3.85 16.50 -7.30
CA ALA A 127 -4.57 17.19 -8.39
C ALA A 127 -4.56 16.36 -9.69
N ILE A 128 -3.41 15.79 -10.06
CA ILE A 128 -3.29 14.91 -11.22
C ILE A 128 -4.19 13.68 -11.09
N VAL A 129 -4.28 13.06 -9.92
CA VAL A 129 -5.17 11.90 -9.67
C VAL A 129 -6.65 12.30 -9.74
N VAL A 130 -7.01 13.48 -9.22
CA VAL A 130 -8.40 13.98 -9.25
C VAL A 130 -8.86 14.32 -10.68
N PHE A 131 -8.03 15.05 -11.43
CA PHE A 131 -8.40 15.56 -12.74
C PHE A 131 -8.06 14.62 -13.90
N ALA A 132 -7.12 13.70 -13.72
CA ALA A 132 -6.71 12.72 -14.74
C ALA A 132 -6.53 11.32 -14.12
N PRO A 133 -7.57 10.70 -13.54
CA PRO A 133 -7.45 9.43 -12.85
C PRO A 133 -6.92 8.31 -13.77
N HIS A 134 -6.11 7.42 -13.21
CA HIS A 134 -5.55 6.27 -13.92
C HIS A 134 -5.63 5.03 -13.03
N ARG A 135 -5.69 3.84 -13.64
CA ARG A 135 -5.81 2.58 -12.88
C ARG A 135 -4.71 2.38 -11.84
N THR A 136 -3.50 2.84 -12.13
CA THR A 136 -2.35 2.74 -11.22
C THR A 136 -2.61 3.44 -9.89
N ASP A 137 -3.51 4.43 -9.84
CA ASP A 137 -3.81 5.19 -8.63
C ASP A 137 -4.54 4.32 -7.60
N MET A 138 -5.29 3.31 -8.05
CA MET A 138 -5.89 2.32 -7.16
C MET A 138 -4.84 1.42 -6.50
N ILE A 139 -3.75 1.11 -7.20
CA ILE A 139 -2.61 0.37 -6.66
C ILE A 139 -1.87 1.24 -5.64
N VAL A 140 -1.65 2.52 -5.97
CA VAL A 140 -1.06 3.50 -5.06
C VAL A 140 -1.89 3.65 -3.78
N GLY A 141 -3.20 3.87 -3.89
CA GLY A 141 -4.08 4.00 -2.73
C GLY A 141 -4.09 2.75 -1.84
N ARG A 142 -4.11 1.56 -2.43
CA ARG A 142 -4.02 0.30 -1.64
C ARG A 142 -2.65 0.12 -0.99
N GLY A 143 -1.58 0.46 -1.70
CA GLY A 143 -0.22 0.43 -1.15
C GLY A 143 -0.08 1.38 0.04
N LEU A 144 -0.62 2.60 -0.08
CA LEU A 144 -0.63 3.59 1.00
C LEU A 144 -1.33 3.05 2.25
N VAL A 145 -2.57 2.57 2.10
CA VAL A 145 -3.36 2.03 3.23
C VAL A 145 -2.69 0.79 3.83
N ALA A 146 -2.21 -0.13 2.99
CA ALA A 146 -1.52 -1.34 3.45
C ALA A 146 -0.24 -1.01 4.22
N GLY A 147 0.54 -0.03 3.74
CA GLY A 147 1.73 0.48 4.40
C GLY A 147 1.45 1.13 5.75
N MET A 148 0.42 1.99 5.81
CA MET A 148 -0.04 2.59 7.06
C MET A 148 -0.44 1.53 8.10
N VAL A 149 -1.25 0.55 7.69
CA VAL A 149 -1.67 -0.56 8.58
C VAL A 149 -0.47 -1.38 9.05
N ALA A 150 0.44 -1.74 8.14
CA ALA A 150 1.66 -2.47 8.50
C ALA A 150 2.53 -1.67 9.47
N CYS A 151 2.61 -0.35 9.30
CA CYS A 151 3.34 0.53 10.19
C CYS A 151 2.70 0.63 11.58
N ILE A 152 1.36 0.67 11.67
CA ILE A 152 0.66 0.65 12.97
C ILE A 152 0.93 -0.65 13.72
N VAL A 153 0.87 -1.80 13.04
CA VAL A 153 1.13 -3.10 13.67
C VAL A 153 2.59 -3.23 14.09
N TYR A 154 3.52 -2.73 13.27
CA TYR A 154 4.93 -2.61 13.65
C TYR A 154 5.08 -1.73 14.90
N ASP A 155 4.50 -0.53 14.90
CA ASP A 155 4.63 0.39 16.01
C ASP A 155 4.02 -0.13 17.30
N ALA A 156 2.99 -0.98 17.27
CA ALA A 156 2.50 -1.65 18.49
C ALA A 156 3.60 -2.49 19.17
N ALA A 157 4.40 -3.23 18.39
CA ALA A 157 5.54 -3.99 18.93
C ALA A 157 6.69 -3.06 19.35
N ARG A 158 6.95 -2.00 18.58
CA ARG A 158 7.99 -1.00 18.90
C ARG A 158 7.67 -0.25 20.20
N LEU A 159 6.46 0.28 20.34
CA LEU A 159 6.03 1.06 21.49
C LEU A 159 5.97 0.21 22.76
N PHE A 160 5.67 -1.08 22.64
CA PHE A 160 5.85 -2.02 23.73
C PHE A 160 7.32 -2.11 24.17
N ALA A 161 8.25 -2.26 23.23
CA ALA A 161 9.68 -2.29 23.54
C ALA A 161 10.19 -0.96 24.14
N VAL A 162 9.65 0.17 23.71
CA VAL A 162 9.99 1.51 24.21
C VAL A 162 9.42 1.74 25.62
N HIS A 163 8.10 1.66 25.78
CA HIS A 163 7.42 2.12 26.99
C HIS A 163 7.23 1.04 28.07
N VAL A 164 7.25 -0.24 27.68
CA VAL A 164 7.08 -1.34 28.65
C VAL A 164 8.41 -1.98 29.01
N LEU A 165 9.27 -2.22 28.01
CA LEU A 165 10.55 -2.89 28.25
C LEU A 165 11.73 -1.93 28.45
N GLY A 166 11.58 -0.64 28.11
CA GLY A 166 12.64 0.36 28.25
C GLY A 166 13.89 0.05 27.41
N LEU A 167 13.73 -0.68 26.30
CA LEU A 167 14.87 -1.18 25.49
C LEU A 167 15.35 -0.19 24.44
N MET A 168 14.57 0.86 24.17
CA MET A 168 14.85 1.87 23.14
C MET A 168 14.09 3.16 23.47
N GLU A 169 14.66 4.31 23.11
CA GLU A 169 13.97 5.60 23.21
C GLU A 169 13.01 5.84 22.04
N ASP A 170 11.99 6.69 22.28
CA ASP A 170 11.08 7.09 21.22
C ASP A 170 11.70 8.19 20.33
N PHE A 171 12.23 7.79 19.18
CA PHE A 171 12.76 8.70 18.16
C PHE A 171 11.67 9.50 17.40
N ILE A 172 10.40 9.12 17.46
CA ILE A 172 9.36 9.72 16.59
C ILE A 172 9.07 11.20 16.90
N PRO A 173 9.04 11.65 18.17
CA PRO A 173 8.93 13.08 18.48
C PRO A 173 10.10 13.93 17.95
N VAL A 174 11.32 13.37 17.96
CA VAL A 174 12.51 14.03 17.42
C VAL A 174 12.36 14.23 15.91
N MET A 175 11.95 13.19 15.19
CA MET A 175 11.66 13.29 13.75
C MET A 175 10.59 14.34 13.45
N GLY A 176 9.54 14.42 14.28
CA GLY A 176 8.51 15.45 14.14
C GLY A 176 9.03 16.88 14.34
N SER A 177 10.04 17.05 15.20
CA SER A 177 10.74 18.32 15.38
C SER A 177 11.54 18.71 14.14
N TRP A 178 12.08 17.73 13.40
CA TRP A 178 12.78 18.00 12.13
C TRP A 178 11.83 18.43 11.02
N VAL A 179 10.60 17.88 10.99
CA VAL A 179 9.58 18.26 10.02
C VAL A 179 9.04 19.66 10.28
N THR A 180 8.76 19.99 11.54
CA THR A 180 8.18 21.29 11.95
C THR A 180 9.22 22.40 12.05
N GLY A 181 10.48 22.05 12.32
CA GLY A 181 11.51 23.02 12.70
C GLY A 181 11.38 23.52 14.14
N GLU A 182 10.44 22.96 14.93
CA GLU A 182 10.19 23.35 16.33
C GLU A 182 10.66 22.24 17.28
N PRO A 183 11.45 22.56 18.32
CA PRO A 183 12.01 21.55 19.22
C PRO A 183 10.95 21.03 20.21
N ASP A 184 10.77 19.71 20.20
CA ASP A 184 10.23 18.89 21.29
C ASP A 184 8.90 19.38 21.90
N THR A 185 7.96 19.77 21.04
CA THR A 185 6.58 20.12 21.45
C THR A 185 5.63 18.94 21.27
N THR A 186 4.49 18.96 21.96
CA THR A 186 3.39 18.01 21.70
C THR A 186 2.92 18.07 20.23
N GLY A 187 2.99 19.26 19.61
CA GLY A 187 2.71 19.44 18.19
C GLY A 187 3.72 18.71 17.31
N SER A 188 5.01 18.84 17.60
CA SER A 188 6.09 18.12 16.93
C SER A 188 5.91 16.61 17.05
N ALA A 189 5.55 16.09 18.23
CA ALA A 189 5.26 14.68 18.42
C ALA A 189 4.10 14.18 17.52
N ALA A 190 3.00 14.93 17.47
CA ALA A 190 1.86 14.58 16.61
C ALA A 190 2.25 14.58 15.12
N VAL A 191 3.01 15.59 14.67
CA VAL A 191 3.53 15.65 13.30
C VAL A 191 4.47 14.48 13.01
N GLY A 192 5.32 14.09 13.96
CA GLY A 192 6.19 12.93 13.87
C GLY A 192 5.41 11.65 13.59
N TYR A 193 4.35 11.37 14.35
CA TYR A 193 3.51 10.19 14.12
C TYR A 193 2.72 10.24 12.81
N VAL A 194 2.24 11.40 12.40
CA VAL A 194 1.59 11.57 11.08
C VAL A 194 2.58 11.27 9.96
N TRP A 195 3.80 11.82 10.05
CA TRP A 195 4.87 11.59 9.09
C TRP A 195 5.28 10.11 9.05
N ARG A 196 5.39 9.48 10.21
CA ARG A 196 5.71 8.06 10.38
C ARG A 196 4.71 7.15 9.67
N TYR A 197 3.41 7.37 9.89
CA TYR A 197 2.38 6.48 9.33
C TYR A 197 2.09 6.77 7.87
N ILE A 198 1.87 8.04 7.51
CA ILE A 198 1.46 8.41 6.15
C ILE A 198 2.68 8.51 5.22
N GLY A 199 3.74 9.17 5.69
CA GLY A 199 4.98 9.37 4.94
C GLY A 199 5.78 8.08 4.83
N ASP A 200 6.36 7.61 5.93
CA ASP A 200 7.26 6.45 5.88
C ASP A 200 6.50 5.15 5.60
N GLY A 201 5.56 4.78 6.47
CA GLY A 201 4.80 3.54 6.36
C GLY A 201 3.99 3.47 5.07
N GLY A 202 3.21 4.51 4.80
CA GLY A 202 2.42 4.65 3.58
C GLY A 202 3.28 4.68 2.33
N GLY A 203 4.36 5.47 2.31
CA GLY A 203 5.30 5.54 1.20
C GLY A 203 5.96 4.21 0.89
N LEU A 204 6.48 3.50 1.89
CA LEU A 204 7.04 2.15 1.71
C LEU A 204 6.01 1.16 1.14
N GLY A 205 4.75 1.24 1.61
CA GLY A 205 3.66 0.43 1.08
C GLY A 205 3.37 0.72 -0.40
N VAL A 206 3.31 2.00 -0.79
CA VAL A 206 3.18 2.42 -2.19
C VAL A 206 4.34 1.90 -3.03
N ALA A 207 5.58 2.11 -2.59
CA ALA A 207 6.78 1.70 -3.29
C ALA A 207 6.78 0.19 -3.54
N PHE A 208 6.51 -0.61 -2.50
CA PHE A 208 6.43 -2.06 -2.63
C PHE A 208 5.34 -2.47 -3.61
N PHE A 209 4.11 -1.94 -3.50
CA PHE A 209 3.00 -2.34 -4.37
C PHE A 209 3.31 -2.03 -5.84
N VAL A 210 3.77 -0.81 -6.15
CA VAL A 210 4.09 -0.41 -7.52
C VAL A 210 5.20 -1.29 -8.10
N VAL A 211 6.29 -1.52 -7.36
CA VAL A 211 7.40 -2.37 -7.80
C VAL A 211 6.94 -3.83 -7.95
N ALA A 212 6.15 -4.35 -7.02
CA ALA A 212 5.67 -5.72 -7.03
C ALA A 212 4.78 -6.01 -8.26
N PHE A 213 3.87 -5.09 -8.59
CA PHE A 213 3.06 -5.22 -9.82
C PHE A 213 3.91 -5.05 -11.09
N ALA A 214 4.83 -4.08 -11.12
CA ALA A 214 5.71 -3.87 -12.27
C ALA A 214 6.61 -5.10 -12.56
N LEU A 215 7.06 -5.80 -11.52
CA LEU A 215 7.87 -7.03 -11.63
C LEU A 215 7.03 -8.31 -11.81
N GLY A 216 5.71 -8.24 -11.69
CA GLY A 216 4.82 -9.40 -11.80
C GLY A 216 4.80 -10.32 -10.58
N ILE A 217 5.17 -9.81 -9.40
CA ILE A 217 5.12 -10.54 -8.11
C ILE A 217 3.66 -10.87 -7.74
N ASP A 218 2.69 -10.12 -8.27
CA ASP A 218 1.26 -10.41 -8.14
C ASP A 218 0.89 -11.81 -8.67
N ARG A 219 1.65 -12.35 -9.62
CA ARG A 219 1.48 -13.68 -10.24
C ARG A 219 2.23 -14.79 -9.50
N TRP A 220 3.05 -14.46 -8.51
CA TRP A 220 3.80 -15.47 -7.74
C TRP A 220 2.92 -16.21 -6.75
N SER A 221 3.40 -17.36 -6.25
CA SER A 221 2.73 -18.07 -5.16
C SER A 221 2.66 -17.19 -3.90
N LYS A 222 1.63 -17.42 -3.06
CA LYS A 222 1.37 -16.62 -1.86
C LYS A 222 2.61 -16.48 -0.97
N VAL A 223 3.30 -17.59 -0.73
CA VAL A 223 4.53 -17.63 0.09
C VAL A 223 5.61 -16.72 -0.52
N LYS A 224 5.91 -16.88 -1.81
CA LYS A 224 6.94 -16.07 -2.48
C LYS A 224 6.61 -14.56 -2.47
N ALA A 225 5.34 -14.20 -2.63
CA ALA A 225 4.92 -12.81 -2.60
C ALA A 225 5.06 -12.19 -1.20
N VAL A 226 4.71 -12.92 -0.13
CA VAL A 226 4.93 -12.46 1.25
C VAL A 226 6.42 -12.39 1.56
N SER A 227 7.21 -13.39 1.18
CA SER A 227 8.66 -13.37 1.33
C SER A 227 9.30 -12.19 0.60
N ALA A 228 8.79 -11.79 -0.57
CA ALA A 228 9.26 -10.60 -1.27
C ALA A 228 8.97 -9.30 -0.49
N ALA A 229 7.82 -9.19 0.16
CA ALA A 229 7.50 -8.06 1.03
C ALA A 229 8.40 -7.99 2.27
N VAL A 230 8.67 -9.15 2.89
CA VAL A 230 9.63 -9.25 4.01
C VAL A 230 11.04 -8.88 3.56
N ALA A 231 11.49 -9.39 2.42
CA ALA A 231 12.79 -9.04 1.86
C ALA A 231 12.89 -7.53 1.56
N PHE A 232 11.83 -6.92 1.00
CA PHE A 232 11.77 -5.48 0.79
C PHE A 232 11.85 -4.68 2.11
N ALA A 233 11.18 -5.14 3.17
CA ALA A 233 11.27 -4.48 4.47
C ALA A 233 12.64 -4.64 5.13
N VAL A 234 13.33 -5.77 4.93
CA VAL A 234 14.63 -6.03 5.57
C VAL A 234 15.80 -5.42 4.80
N PHE A 235 15.87 -5.62 3.48
CA PHE A 235 17.05 -5.25 2.71
C PHE A 235 17.13 -3.75 2.42
N PRO A 236 16.30 -3.16 1.54
CA PRO A 236 16.44 -1.73 1.26
C PRO A 236 15.98 -0.82 2.41
N THR A 237 15.07 -1.29 3.28
CA THR A 237 14.49 -0.44 4.32
C THR A 237 15.25 -0.53 5.64
N TRP A 238 15.23 -1.69 6.32
CA TRP A 238 15.92 -1.85 7.59
C TRP A 238 17.45 -1.72 7.44
N ALA A 239 18.07 -2.41 6.48
CA ALA A 239 19.52 -2.30 6.33
C ALA A 239 19.93 -0.88 5.90
N GLY A 240 19.09 -0.17 5.13
CA GLY A 240 19.27 1.24 4.80
C GLY A 240 19.21 2.15 6.03
N LEU A 241 18.28 1.89 6.96
CA LEU A 241 18.22 2.57 8.25
C LEU A 241 19.49 2.31 9.08
N ILE A 242 19.89 1.05 9.25
CA ILE A 242 21.11 0.71 10.00
C ILE A 242 22.35 1.33 9.36
N ALA A 243 22.45 1.30 8.02
CA ALA A 243 23.53 1.97 7.30
C ALA A 243 23.51 3.48 7.52
N THR A 244 22.33 4.12 7.55
CA THR A 244 22.21 5.55 7.85
C THR A 244 22.75 5.86 9.26
N VAL A 245 22.32 5.09 10.27
CA VAL A 245 22.76 5.30 11.65
C VAL A 245 24.27 5.05 11.80
N ALA A 246 24.80 4.02 11.15
CA ALA A 246 26.20 3.62 11.26
C ALA A 246 27.17 4.53 10.47
N LEU A 247 26.72 5.08 9.33
CA LEU A 247 27.59 5.84 8.42
C LEU A 247 27.44 7.35 8.55
N ALA A 248 26.30 7.85 9.05
CA ALA A 248 26.12 9.29 9.18
C ALA A 248 26.87 9.84 10.39
N PRO A 249 27.51 11.02 10.30
CA PRO A 249 28.35 11.57 11.37
C PRO A 249 27.65 11.74 12.73
N ARG A 250 26.32 11.93 12.71
CA ARG A 250 25.47 12.10 13.89
C ARG A 250 24.37 11.04 13.98
N GLY A 251 24.51 9.91 13.28
CA GLY A 251 23.46 8.89 13.17
C GLY A 251 22.99 8.37 14.53
N GLU A 252 23.91 7.89 15.36
CA GLU A 252 23.57 7.38 16.70
C GLU A 252 23.04 8.45 17.66
N GLN A 253 23.51 9.69 17.51
CA GLN A 253 23.10 10.82 18.36
C GLN A 253 21.71 11.35 18.01
N MET A 254 21.39 11.38 16.71
CA MET A 254 20.13 11.93 16.21
C MET A 254 19.01 10.90 16.18
N MET A 255 19.33 9.61 16.02
CA MET A 255 18.33 8.55 15.87
C MET A 255 18.26 7.64 17.09
N PHE A 256 19.26 6.79 17.28
CA PHE A 256 19.37 5.87 18.41
C PHE A 256 20.76 5.21 18.42
N PRO A 257 21.28 4.83 19.60
CA PRO A 257 22.54 4.12 19.71
C PRO A 257 22.44 2.71 19.10
N LEU A 258 23.51 2.26 18.45
CA LEU A 258 23.57 0.92 17.85
C LEU A 258 23.99 -0.11 18.89
N THR A 259 23.00 -0.74 19.52
CA THR A 259 23.20 -1.83 20.49
C THR A 259 22.55 -3.12 19.95
N PRO A 260 22.94 -4.30 20.46
CA PRO A 260 22.27 -5.54 20.08
C PRO A 260 20.75 -5.49 20.30
N ALA A 261 20.29 -4.78 21.34
CA ALA A 261 18.86 -4.59 21.62
C ALA A 261 18.17 -3.75 20.54
N THR A 262 18.68 -2.54 20.22
CA THR A 262 18.06 -1.64 19.23
C THR A 262 18.09 -2.25 17.82
N VAL A 263 19.19 -2.92 17.45
CA VAL A 263 19.31 -3.65 16.18
C VAL A 263 18.28 -4.78 16.11
N THR A 264 18.12 -5.57 17.18
CA THR A 264 17.14 -6.66 17.22
C THR A 264 15.71 -6.15 17.15
N ILE A 265 15.36 -5.13 17.93
CA ILE A 265 14.00 -4.59 18.00
C ILE A 265 13.60 -3.95 16.67
N THR A 266 14.51 -3.17 16.05
CA THR A 266 14.26 -2.58 14.74
C THR A 266 14.13 -3.66 13.67
N LEU A 267 14.93 -4.73 13.70
CA LEU A 267 14.81 -5.86 12.77
C LEU A 267 13.48 -6.59 12.92
N VAL A 268 13.12 -6.98 14.15
CA VAL A 268 11.82 -7.63 14.46
C VAL A 268 10.67 -6.76 13.96
N GLY A 269 10.78 -5.46 14.17
CA GLY A 269 9.86 -4.48 13.64
C GLY A 269 9.64 -4.53 12.14
N HIS A 270 10.73 -4.55 11.37
CA HIS A 270 10.67 -4.61 9.90
C HIS A 270 10.22 -5.98 9.39
N LEU A 271 10.50 -7.07 10.12
CA LEU A 271 9.94 -8.39 9.84
C LEU A 271 8.41 -8.37 10.00
N ILE A 272 7.89 -7.78 11.07
CA ILE A 272 6.44 -7.59 11.29
C ILE A 272 5.86 -6.72 10.17
N PHE A 273 6.47 -5.58 9.87
CA PHE A 273 6.03 -4.67 8.82
C PHE A 273 5.93 -5.40 7.47
N GLY A 274 7.01 -6.05 7.03
CA GLY A 274 7.06 -6.76 5.75
C GLY A 274 6.08 -7.93 5.67
N PHE A 275 5.87 -8.64 6.79
CA PHE A 275 4.89 -9.71 6.86
C PHE A 275 3.46 -9.19 6.70
N VAL A 276 3.07 -8.16 7.47
CA VAL A 276 1.73 -7.56 7.40
C VAL A 276 1.47 -6.93 6.03
N LEU A 277 2.46 -6.22 5.49
CA LEU A 277 2.40 -5.65 4.13
C LEU A 277 2.22 -6.75 3.08
N GLY A 278 2.95 -7.86 3.21
CA GLY A 278 2.82 -9.03 2.34
C GLY A 278 1.42 -9.64 2.40
N LEU A 279 0.84 -9.79 3.60
CA LEU A 279 -0.52 -10.29 3.77
C LEU A 279 -1.56 -9.34 3.17
N ALA A 280 -1.40 -8.03 3.36
CA ALA A 280 -2.26 -7.03 2.73
C ALA A 280 -2.14 -7.07 1.20
N PHE A 281 -0.93 -7.26 0.68
CA PHE A 281 -0.70 -7.44 -0.75
C PHE A 281 -1.41 -8.68 -1.32
N LEU A 282 -1.53 -9.77 -0.56
CA LEU A 282 -2.33 -10.94 -0.97
C LEU A 282 -3.83 -10.66 -1.11
N LYS A 283 -4.35 -9.60 -0.48
CA LYS A 283 -5.75 -9.19 -0.57
C LYS A 283 -6.03 -8.25 -1.76
N ALA A 284 -4.99 -7.71 -2.39
CA ALA A 284 -5.14 -6.90 -3.59
C ALA A 284 -5.64 -7.77 -4.77
N PRO A 285 -6.33 -7.17 -5.76
CA PRO A 285 -6.64 -7.85 -7.01
C PRO A 285 -5.35 -8.29 -7.70
N ARG A 286 -5.15 -9.60 -7.85
CA ARG A 286 -3.90 -10.22 -8.27
C ARG A 286 -4.13 -11.26 -9.35
N GLY A 287 -3.11 -11.44 -10.19
CA GLY A 287 -3.03 -12.54 -11.15
C GLY A 287 -3.75 -12.23 -12.45
N GLY A 288 -2.97 -12.16 -13.54
CA GLY A 288 -3.46 -12.07 -14.93
C GLY A 288 -4.69 -11.17 -15.09
N ALA A 289 -5.83 -11.80 -15.40
CA ALA A 289 -7.12 -11.14 -15.63
C ALA A 289 -7.70 -10.39 -14.42
N GLY A 290 -7.26 -10.69 -13.20
CA GLY A 290 -7.66 -10.00 -11.96
C GLY A 290 -6.67 -8.94 -11.49
N SER A 291 -5.57 -8.70 -12.22
CA SER A 291 -4.59 -7.67 -11.88
C SER A 291 -5.06 -6.30 -12.37
N GLU A 292 -5.00 -5.29 -11.51
CA GLU A 292 -5.31 -3.90 -11.90
C GLU A 292 -4.15 -3.20 -12.62
N TRP A 293 -2.98 -3.85 -12.67
CA TRP A 293 -1.81 -3.33 -13.34
C TRP A 293 -2.04 -3.33 -14.86
N PRO A 294 -1.99 -2.16 -15.53
CA PRO A 294 -2.46 -2.04 -16.91
C PRO A 294 -1.47 -2.56 -17.96
N TRP A 295 -0.24 -2.94 -17.57
CA TRP A 295 0.82 -3.31 -18.50
C TRP A 295 1.37 -4.72 -18.26
N PRO A 296 2.01 -5.34 -19.26
CA PRO A 296 2.79 -6.56 -19.02
C PRO A 296 3.92 -6.31 -18.01
N PRO A 297 4.26 -7.28 -17.15
CA PRO A 297 5.43 -7.20 -16.29
C PRO A 297 6.72 -6.89 -17.05
N LEU A 298 7.62 -6.13 -16.44
CA LEU A 298 8.89 -5.71 -17.04
C LEU A 298 9.71 -6.89 -17.61
N PRO A 299 9.86 -8.05 -16.92
CA PRO A 299 10.61 -9.18 -17.47
C PRO A 299 10.02 -9.75 -18.76
N GLN A 300 8.68 -9.74 -18.90
CA GLN A 300 8.01 -10.21 -20.11
C GLN A 300 8.24 -9.24 -21.27
N THR A 301 8.18 -7.93 -20.99
CA THR A 301 8.46 -6.87 -21.96
C THR A 301 9.89 -6.95 -22.50
N LEU A 302 10.87 -7.16 -21.62
CA LEU A 302 12.28 -7.33 -21.99
C LEU A 302 12.50 -8.58 -22.85
N THR A 303 11.83 -9.69 -22.52
CA THR A 303 11.94 -10.94 -23.29
C THR A 303 11.35 -10.80 -24.70
N ARG A 304 10.22 -10.11 -24.86
CA ARG A 304 9.60 -9.85 -26.17
C ARG A 304 10.49 -8.97 -27.05
N ARG A 305 11.14 -7.95 -26.46
CA ARG A 305 12.05 -7.06 -27.19
C ARG A 305 13.30 -7.79 -27.69
N ARG A 306 13.83 -8.75 -26.92
CA ARG A 306 14.97 -9.58 -27.35
C ARG A 306 14.64 -10.57 -28.47
N ARG A 307 13.37 -10.91 -28.69
CA ARG A 307 12.95 -11.83 -29.77
C ARG A 307 12.60 -11.11 -31.08
N THR A 308 12.54 -9.78 -31.06
CA THR A 308 12.14 -8.94 -32.20
C THR A 308 13.30 -8.14 -32.80
N VAL A 309 14.49 -8.28 -32.22
CA VAL A 309 15.78 -7.77 -32.70
C VAL A 309 16.62 -8.97 -33.11
#